data_AF-D9UK97-F1
#
_entry.id   AF-D9UK97-F1
#
_cell.length_a   1.000
_cell.length_b   1.000
_cell.length_c   1.000
_cell.angle_alpha   90.00
_cell.angle_beta   90.00
_cell.angle_gamma   90.00
#
_symmetry.space_group_name_H-M   'P 1'
#
loop_
_entity.id
_entity.type
_entity.pdbx_description
1 polymer ?
#
loop_
_entity_poly.entity_id
_entity_poly.type
_entity_poly.pdbx_seq_one_letter_code
_entity_poly.pdbx_strand_id
1 'polypeptide(L)'
;MPLLRPSAHPPRWSRQRAPRLPPHVALRQPADRHVLLPGGDPVKPIAVPADLPGAAVAYAAAGIRVFRVRPDKAPFANCSRCRPPTQQRPNPAYIPHRPEECRCTARTCHGFHAATTDVRLVRRWWAEQPDANIGAPCALNGWAVLDIDPRHGGDQSFAVLEERVGVLPGTVMQATGGGGLHILYRTPNVPLPGTLGPGLDVKHNGYILLAPSVHSSGNRYRWSGDGRFLHPEVRWPAALTPHQRSAA
;
A
#
# COMPACT_ATOMS: atom_id res chain seq x y z
N MET A 1 -58.75 -11.22 -18.80
CA MET A 1 -57.84 -10.45 -17.93
C MET A 1 -56.42 -10.59 -18.46
N PRO A 2 -55.84 -9.55 -19.09
CA PRO A 2 -54.52 -9.62 -19.68
C PRO A 2 -53.43 -9.31 -18.64
N LEU A 3 -52.35 -10.08 -18.66
CA LEU A 3 -51.16 -9.89 -17.82
C LEU A 3 -50.34 -8.71 -18.36
N LEU A 4 -50.29 -7.61 -17.60
CA LEU A 4 -49.43 -6.47 -17.83
C LEU A 4 -47.96 -6.86 -17.61
N ARG A 5 -47.12 -6.68 -18.63
CA ARG A 5 -45.66 -6.60 -18.49
C ARG A 5 -45.27 -5.16 -18.11
N PRO A 6 -44.44 -4.95 -17.07
CA PRO A 6 -43.68 -3.72 -16.96
C PRO A 6 -42.29 -3.88 -17.59
N SER A 7 -41.99 -2.98 -18.51
CA SER A 7 -40.65 -2.71 -19.04
C SER A 7 -39.76 -2.13 -17.94
N ALA A 8 -38.56 -2.67 -17.74
CA ALA A 8 -37.54 -2.10 -16.85
C ALA A 8 -36.26 -1.82 -17.66
N HIS A 9 -36.02 -0.54 -17.94
CA HIS A 9 -34.76 -0.06 -18.48
C HIS A 9 -33.64 -0.17 -17.43
N PRO A 10 -32.37 -0.44 -17.82
CA PRO A 10 -31.25 -0.41 -16.90
C PRO A 10 -30.96 1.04 -16.44
N PRO A 11 -30.47 1.25 -15.20
CA PRO A 11 -30.22 2.58 -14.69
C PRO A 11 -29.06 3.24 -15.43
N ARG A 12 -29.28 4.49 -15.85
CA ARG A 12 -28.24 5.39 -16.36
C ARG A 12 -27.29 5.75 -15.21
N TRP A 13 -26.04 5.28 -15.28
CA TRP A 13 -24.98 5.73 -14.40
C TRP A 13 -24.73 7.23 -14.62
N SER A 14 -25.06 8.05 -13.63
CA SER A 14 -24.67 9.46 -13.61
C SER A 14 -23.15 9.53 -13.50
N ARG A 15 -22.52 10.34 -14.38
CA ARG A 15 -21.09 10.67 -14.30
C ARG A 15 -20.86 11.46 -13.00
N GLN A 16 -20.59 10.78 -11.90
CA GLN A 16 -20.15 11.44 -10.68
C GLN A 16 -18.76 12.02 -10.93
N ARG A 17 -18.63 13.33 -10.69
CA ARG A 17 -17.36 14.07 -10.83
C ARG A 17 -16.31 13.47 -9.90
N ALA A 18 -15.08 13.39 -10.38
CA ALA A 18 -13.93 12.99 -9.58
C ALA A 18 -13.86 13.81 -8.27
N PRO A 19 -13.56 13.20 -7.11
CA PRO A 19 -13.37 13.94 -5.87
C PRO A 19 -12.20 14.91 -6.03
N ARG A 20 -12.42 16.18 -5.66
CA ARG A 20 -11.39 17.22 -5.65
C ARG A 20 -10.45 16.99 -4.47
N LEU A 21 -9.14 17.16 -4.69
CA LEU A 21 -8.12 17.19 -3.65
C LEU A 21 -8.42 18.34 -2.65
N PRO A 22 -8.08 18.18 -1.36
CA PRO A 22 -8.25 19.25 -0.37
C PRO A 22 -7.42 20.49 -0.74
N PRO A 23 -7.90 21.71 -0.42
CA PRO A 23 -7.36 22.98 -0.93
C PRO A 23 -5.95 23.33 -0.45
N HIS A 24 -5.40 22.61 0.54
CA HIS A 24 -4.04 22.83 1.05
C HIS A 24 -2.97 21.98 0.36
N VAL A 25 -3.35 21.04 -0.52
CA VAL A 25 -2.40 20.32 -1.36
C VAL A 25 -2.14 21.16 -2.61
N ALA A 26 -1.23 22.14 -2.50
CA ALA A 26 -0.69 22.79 -3.67
C ALA A 26 0.13 21.76 -4.46
N LEU A 27 -0.53 21.07 -5.41
CA LEU A 27 0.15 20.32 -6.46
C LEU A 27 0.93 21.31 -7.32
N ARG A 28 2.18 21.60 -6.93
CA ARG A 28 3.14 21.98 -7.94
C ARG A 28 3.42 20.71 -8.72
N GLN A 29 3.04 20.71 -10.00
CA GLN A 29 3.63 19.80 -10.96
C GLN A 29 5.14 19.83 -10.74
N PRO A 30 5.83 18.68 -10.62
CA PRO A 30 7.27 18.70 -10.65
C PRO A 30 7.64 19.39 -11.96
N ALA A 31 8.23 20.59 -11.87
CA ALA A 31 8.89 21.19 -13.01
C ALA A 31 9.84 20.13 -13.55
N ASP A 32 9.87 19.94 -14.87
CA ASP A 32 10.75 19.04 -15.62
C ASP A 32 12.23 19.30 -15.29
N ARG A 33 12.65 18.90 -14.10
CA ARG A 33 14.03 18.86 -13.65
C ARG A 33 14.34 17.40 -13.48
N HIS A 34 14.75 16.79 -14.58
CA HIS A 34 15.56 15.60 -14.56
C HIS A 34 16.78 15.89 -13.67
N VAL A 35 16.74 15.41 -12.43
CA VAL A 35 17.95 15.25 -11.63
C VAL A 35 18.65 14.03 -12.22
N LEU A 36 19.54 14.28 -13.20
CA LEU A 36 20.46 13.29 -13.71
C LEU A 36 21.50 13.01 -12.62
N LEU A 37 21.36 11.87 -11.94
CA LEU A 37 22.42 11.30 -11.12
C LEU A 37 23.47 10.66 -12.04
N PRO A 38 24.77 10.72 -11.71
CA PRO A 38 25.78 9.97 -12.45
C PRO A 38 25.62 8.46 -12.14
N GLY A 39 25.27 7.67 -13.16
CA GLY A 39 25.50 6.22 -13.20
C GLY A 39 24.39 5.27 -12.72
N GLY A 40 23.13 5.72 -12.59
CA GLY A 40 21.99 4.83 -12.31
C GLY A 40 20.95 4.92 -13.43
N ASP A 41 20.56 3.79 -14.02
CA ASP A 41 19.51 3.74 -15.04
C ASP A 41 18.25 4.51 -14.58
N PRO A 42 17.61 5.30 -15.47
CA PRO A 42 16.42 6.06 -15.10
C PRO A 42 15.32 5.11 -14.61
N VAL A 43 14.81 5.35 -13.40
CA VAL A 43 13.66 4.63 -12.83
C VAL A 43 12.47 4.85 -13.76
N LYS A 44 12.09 3.81 -14.49
CA LYS A 44 11.01 3.89 -15.47
C LYS A 44 9.65 3.86 -14.75
N PRO A 45 8.74 4.81 -15.03
CA PRO A 45 7.37 4.75 -14.52
C PRO A 45 6.69 3.45 -14.95
N ILE A 46 6.02 2.78 -14.00
CA ILE A 46 5.23 1.58 -14.26
C ILE A 46 3.82 2.01 -14.65
N ALA A 47 3.40 1.64 -15.86
CA ALA A 47 1.99 1.65 -16.22
C ALA A 47 1.28 0.52 -15.45
N VAL A 48 0.39 0.88 -14.54
CA VAL A 48 -0.34 -0.08 -13.71
C VAL A 48 -1.67 -0.41 -14.39
N PRO A 49 -1.92 -1.67 -14.80
CA PRO A 49 -3.22 -2.08 -15.31
C PRO A 49 -4.37 -1.78 -14.35
N ALA A 50 -5.57 -1.57 -14.89
CA ALA A 50 -6.75 -1.25 -14.08
C ALA A 50 -7.33 -2.47 -13.34
N ASP A 51 -7.05 -3.68 -13.82
CA ASP A 51 -7.44 -4.94 -13.18
C ASP A 51 -6.39 -5.41 -12.15
N LEU A 52 -6.84 -6.07 -11.09
CA LEU A 52 -5.97 -6.52 -9.99
C LEU A 52 -4.94 -7.57 -10.43
N PRO A 53 -5.28 -8.59 -11.23
CA PRO A 53 -4.29 -9.55 -11.73
C PRO A 53 -3.16 -8.92 -12.52
N GLY A 54 -3.49 -8.07 -13.51
CA GLY A 54 -2.53 -7.36 -14.34
C GLY A 54 -1.65 -6.43 -13.52
N ALA A 55 -2.25 -5.66 -12.59
CA ALA A 55 -1.52 -4.78 -11.69
C ALA A 55 -0.53 -5.55 -10.80
N ALA A 56 -0.95 -6.64 -10.16
CA ALA A 56 -0.08 -7.45 -9.31
C ALA A 56 1.14 -7.97 -10.08
N VAL A 57 0.91 -8.45 -11.32
CA VAL A 57 1.97 -8.91 -12.22
C VAL A 57 2.92 -7.77 -12.61
N ALA A 58 2.39 -6.58 -12.92
CA ALA A 58 3.19 -5.42 -13.28
C ALA A 58 4.12 -4.99 -12.14
N TYR A 59 3.62 -4.98 -10.90
CA TYR A 59 4.44 -4.69 -9.71
C TYR A 59 5.54 -5.74 -9.49
N ALA A 60 5.19 -7.03 -9.53
CA ALA A 60 6.16 -8.11 -9.34
C ALA A 60 7.26 -8.08 -10.42
N ALA A 61 6.89 -7.84 -11.68
CA ALA A 61 7.82 -7.73 -12.79
C ALA A 61 8.78 -6.53 -12.65
N ALA A 62 8.36 -5.48 -11.95
CA ALA A 62 9.20 -4.33 -11.62
C ALA A 62 9.96 -4.48 -10.30
N GLY A 63 10.01 -5.69 -9.73
CA GLY A 63 10.77 -5.98 -8.51
C GLY A 63 10.07 -5.55 -7.22
N ILE A 64 8.80 -5.17 -7.25
CA ILE A 64 8.02 -4.91 -6.05
C ILE A 64 7.49 -6.23 -5.48
N ARG A 65 7.85 -6.53 -4.24
CA ARG A 65 7.31 -7.65 -3.48
C ARG A 65 5.85 -7.38 -3.17
N VAL A 66 4.97 -8.25 -3.68
CA VAL A 66 3.52 -8.18 -3.45
C VAL A 66 3.00 -9.46 -2.82
N PHE A 67 1.86 -9.37 -2.15
CA PHE A 67 1.10 -10.50 -1.63
C PHE A 67 -0.40 -10.25 -1.74
N ARG A 68 -1.19 -11.32 -1.71
CA ARG A 68 -2.65 -11.24 -1.70
C ARG A 68 -3.16 -10.73 -0.36
N VAL A 69 -4.09 -9.80 -0.39
CA VAL A 69 -4.85 -9.35 0.77
C VAL A 69 -6.33 -9.59 0.50
N ARG A 70 -7.07 -10.05 1.51
CA ARG A 70 -8.51 -10.27 1.39
C ARG A 70 -9.28 -8.95 1.22
N PRO A 71 -10.54 -8.99 0.74
CA PRO A 71 -11.39 -7.80 0.65
C PRO A 71 -11.62 -7.10 1.99
N ASP A 72 -11.62 -7.84 3.11
CA ASP A 72 -11.66 -7.31 4.49
C ASP A 72 -10.33 -6.65 4.94
N LYS A 73 -9.34 -6.55 4.03
CA LYS A 73 -7.99 -6.01 4.21
C LYS A 73 -7.09 -6.80 5.15
N ALA A 74 -7.51 -8.00 5.56
CA ALA A 74 -6.67 -8.88 6.33
C ALA A 74 -5.82 -9.78 5.40
N PRO A 75 -4.58 -10.11 5.80
CA PRO A 75 -3.80 -11.12 5.09
C PRO A 75 -4.49 -12.48 5.15
N PHE A 76 -4.16 -13.35 4.19
CA PHE A 76 -4.60 -14.74 4.25
C PHE A 76 -4.00 -15.44 5.48
N ALA A 77 -4.79 -16.34 6.07
CA ALA A 77 -4.39 -17.07 7.26
C ALA A 77 -3.20 -17.98 6.98
N ASN A 78 -2.45 -18.29 8.05
CA ASN A 78 -1.42 -19.31 8.02
C ASN A 78 -2.00 -20.67 7.61
N CYS A 79 -1.18 -21.50 6.99
CA CYS A 79 -1.56 -22.88 6.72
C CYS A 79 -1.76 -23.66 8.04
N SER A 80 -2.42 -24.82 7.94
CA SER A 80 -2.69 -25.69 9.10
C SER A 80 -1.43 -26.03 9.90
N ARG A 81 -0.30 -26.26 9.24
CA ARG A 81 1.00 -26.52 9.88
C ARG A 81 1.58 -25.30 10.59
N CYS A 82 1.47 -24.11 10.00
CA CYS A 82 2.11 -22.89 10.52
C CYS A 82 1.21 -22.07 11.46
N ARG A 83 0.01 -22.56 11.78
CA ARG A 83 -0.85 -21.98 12.81
C ARG A 83 -0.26 -22.25 14.20
N PRO A 84 0.09 -21.24 15.00
CA PRO A 84 0.55 -21.46 16.37
C PRO A 84 -0.52 -22.22 17.20
N PRO A 85 -0.12 -23.16 18.06
CA PRO A 85 -1.06 -23.85 18.94
C PRO A 85 -1.59 -22.88 20.00
N THR A 86 -2.85 -23.06 20.39
CA THR A 86 -3.43 -22.42 21.59
C THR A 86 -3.95 -23.50 22.52
N GLN A 87 -4.23 -23.15 23.79
CA GLN A 87 -4.84 -24.07 24.75
C GLN A 87 -6.16 -24.66 24.22
N GLN A 88 -7.00 -23.85 23.58
CA GLN A 88 -8.28 -24.31 23.04
C GLN A 88 -8.15 -25.04 21.68
N ARG A 89 -7.05 -24.85 20.96
CA ARG A 89 -6.84 -25.41 19.61
C ARG A 89 -5.41 -25.89 19.46
N PRO A 90 -5.07 -27.09 19.98
CA PRO A 90 -3.73 -27.65 19.86
C PRO A 90 -3.34 -27.81 18.39
N ASN A 91 -2.03 -27.80 18.14
CA ASN A 91 -1.47 -28.07 16.82
C ASN A 91 -0.18 -28.88 16.95
N PRO A 92 -0.25 -30.22 17.00
CA PRO A 92 0.94 -31.06 17.16
C PRO A 92 1.87 -30.99 15.94
N ALA A 93 1.40 -30.52 14.78
CA ALA A 93 2.21 -30.35 13.58
C ALA A 93 2.95 -29.00 13.54
N TYR A 94 2.71 -28.10 14.50
CA TYR A 94 3.37 -26.81 14.54
C TYR A 94 4.83 -26.95 14.93
N ILE A 95 5.71 -26.49 14.04
CA ILE A 95 7.12 -26.30 14.35
C ILE A 95 7.32 -24.80 14.58
N PRO A 96 7.79 -24.34 15.75
CA PRO A 96 8.11 -22.94 15.97
C PRO A 96 9.14 -22.43 14.96
N HIS A 97 8.85 -21.30 14.32
CA HIS A 97 9.75 -20.62 13.38
C HIS A 97 9.39 -19.15 13.29
N ARG A 98 10.34 -18.31 12.89
CA ARG A 98 10.02 -16.93 12.50
C ARG A 98 9.33 -16.93 11.14
N PRO A 99 8.41 -15.98 10.85
CA PRO A 99 7.76 -15.88 9.54
C PRO A 99 8.70 -15.95 8.34
N GLU A 100 9.86 -15.29 8.44
CA GLU A 100 10.90 -15.22 7.40
C GLU A 100 11.59 -16.57 7.15
N GLU A 101 11.56 -17.46 8.15
CA GLU A 101 12.17 -18.79 8.11
C GLU A 101 11.16 -19.86 7.66
N CYS A 102 9.93 -19.48 7.33
CA CYS A 102 8.87 -20.42 6.98
C CYS A 102 9.19 -21.17 5.67
N ARG A 103 9.30 -22.51 5.79
CA ARG A 103 9.55 -23.42 4.65
C ARG A 103 8.33 -24.23 4.25
N CYS A 104 7.12 -23.78 4.62
CA CYS A 104 5.91 -24.47 4.20
C CYS A 104 5.64 -24.26 2.69
N THR A 105 4.84 -25.15 2.11
CA THR A 105 4.46 -25.06 0.69
C THR A 105 3.29 -24.10 0.46
N ALA A 106 2.61 -23.66 1.53
CA ALA A 106 1.56 -22.66 1.44
C ALA A 106 2.16 -21.28 1.16
N ARG A 107 2.13 -20.90 -0.11
CA ARG A 107 2.81 -19.70 -0.61
C ARG A 107 2.24 -18.38 -0.09
N THR A 108 1.09 -18.36 0.57
CA THR A 108 0.52 -17.16 1.24
C THR A 108 0.70 -17.13 2.76
N CYS A 109 1.46 -18.08 3.32
CA CYS A 109 1.60 -18.20 4.76
C CYS A 109 2.31 -16.98 5.37
N HIS A 110 1.90 -16.56 6.56
CA HIS A 110 2.44 -15.40 7.28
C HIS A 110 2.23 -14.05 6.58
N GLY A 111 1.16 -13.92 5.79
CA GLY A 111 0.70 -12.64 5.27
C GLY A 111 1.77 -11.91 4.45
N PHE A 112 2.16 -10.71 4.88
CA PHE A 112 3.12 -9.89 4.12
C PHE A 112 4.54 -10.48 4.08
N HIS A 113 4.90 -11.38 5.00
CA HIS A 113 6.19 -12.06 4.95
C HIS A 113 6.28 -13.05 3.77
N ALA A 114 5.14 -13.50 3.23
CA ALA A 114 5.09 -14.27 1.99
C ALA A 114 5.21 -13.44 0.71
N ALA A 115 5.35 -12.11 0.81
CA ALA A 115 5.41 -11.26 -0.37
C ALA A 115 6.60 -11.59 -1.28
N THR A 116 6.34 -11.59 -2.59
CA THR A 116 7.26 -12.11 -3.59
C THR A 116 7.30 -11.23 -4.84
N THR A 117 8.40 -11.31 -5.57
CA THR A 117 8.57 -10.78 -6.93
C THR A 117 8.45 -11.87 -7.99
N ASP A 118 8.25 -13.13 -7.60
CA ASP A 118 8.07 -14.23 -8.54
C ASP A 118 6.76 -14.07 -9.33
N VAL A 119 6.89 -13.59 -10.56
CA VAL A 119 5.78 -13.33 -11.48
C VAL A 119 4.96 -14.60 -11.73
N ARG A 120 5.56 -15.79 -11.77
CA ARG A 120 4.81 -17.04 -12.00
C ARG A 120 3.93 -17.37 -10.81
N LEU A 121 4.44 -17.16 -9.61
CA LEU A 121 3.68 -17.34 -8.38
C LEU A 121 2.56 -16.30 -8.26
N VAL A 122 2.84 -15.03 -8.54
CA VAL A 122 1.85 -13.95 -8.53
C VAL A 122 0.74 -14.19 -9.54
N ARG A 123 1.06 -14.61 -10.77
CA ARG A 123 0.03 -15.00 -11.77
C ARG A 123 -0.89 -16.10 -11.25
N ARG A 124 -0.33 -17.12 -10.60
CA ARG A 124 -1.11 -18.22 -10.03
C ARG A 124 -2.05 -17.73 -8.92
N TRP A 125 -1.52 -16.90 -8.01
CA TRP A 125 -2.32 -16.34 -6.92
C TRP A 125 -3.55 -15.57 -7.39
N TRP A 126 -3.41 -14.74 -8.42
CA TRP A 126 -4.53 -13.98 -8.96
C TRP A 126 -5.38 -14.76 -9.96
N ALA A 127 -4.91 -15.90 -10.49
CA ALA A 127 -5.78 -16.84 -11.19
C ALA A 127 -6.72 -17.57 -10.21
N GLU A 128 -6.23 -17.90 -9.01
CA GLU A 128 -7.03 -18.51 -7.94
C GLU A 128 -8.02 -17.52 -7.30
N GLN A 129 -7.61 -16.26 -7.14
CA GLN A 129 -8.39 -15.21 -6.48
C GLN A 129 -8.24 -13.88 -7.24
N PRO A 130 -9.01 -13.70 -8.34
CA PRO A 130 -8.88 -12.52 -9.19
C PRO A 130 -9.25 -11.19 -8.52
N ASP A 131 -10.03 -11.23 -7.45
CA ASP A 131 -10.52 -10.08 -6.69
C ASP A 131 -9.67 -9.74 -5.45
N ALA A 132 -8.59 -10.48 -5.19
CA ALA A 132 -7.70 -10.20 -4.08
C ALA A 132 -7.03 -8.83 -4.24
N ASN A 133 -7.01 -8.05 -3.15
CA ASN A 133 -6.27 -6.81 -3.06
C ASN A 133 -4.75 -7.08 -3.10
N ILE A 134 -4.00 -6.07 -3.51
CA ILE A 134 -2.54 -6.14 -3.67
C ILE A 134 -1.90 -5.46 -2.46
N GLY A 135 -1.34 -6.27 -1.56
CA GLY A 135 -0.54 -5.77 -0.45
C GLY A 135 0.94 -5.70 -0.81
N ALA A 136 1.66 -4.72 -0.26
CA ALA A 136 3.10 -4.60 -0.38
C ALA A 136 3.73 -4.27 0.98
N PRO A 137 4.60 -5.14 1.54
CA PRO A 137 5.35 -4.82 2.75
C PRO A 137 6.30 -3.65 2.51
N CYS A 138 6.31 -2.68 3.42
CA CYS A 138 7.06 -1.43 3.24
C CYS A 138 8.57 -1.69 3.37
N ALA A 139 9.03 -2.19 4.52
CA ALA A 139 10.46 -2.44 4.74
C ALA A 139 11.09 -3.39 3.72
N LEU A 140 10.40 -4.47 3.34
CA LEU A 140 10.92 -5.45 2.36
C LEU A 140 11.02 -4.89 0.93
N ASN A 141 10.31 -3.80 0.63
CA ASN A 141 10.43 -3.05 -0.61
C ASN A 141 11.35 -1.81 -0.46
N GLY A 142 11.99 -1.62 0.69
CA GLY A 142 12.84 -0.47 0.97
C GLY A 142 12.06 0.83 1.21
N TRP A 143 10.82 0.74 1.67
CA TRP A 143 9.93 1.89 1.83
C TRP A 143 9.70 2.26 3.30
N ALA A 144 9.44 3.55 3.50
CA ALA A 144 8.78 4.10 4.66
C ALA A 144 7.64 5.00 4.16
N VAL A 145 6.43 4.78 4.67
CA VAL A 145 5.22 5.44 4.17
C VAL A 145 4.58 6.25 5.28
N LEU A 146 4.28 7.51 5.01
CA LEU A 146 3.38 8.31 5.84
C LEU A 146 1.95 8.09 5.35
N ASP A 147 1.11 7.51 6.18
CA ASP A 147 -0.32 7.26 5.94
C ASP A 147 -1.14 8.30 6.69
N ILE A 148 -1.81 9.16 5.93
CA ILE A 148 -2.62 10.27 6.42
C ILE A 148 -4.08 9.85 6.31
N ASP A 149 -4.75 9.68 7.45
CA ASP A 149 -6.17 9.32 7.53
C ASP A 149 -7.01 10.48 8.08
N PRO A 150 -7.73 11.23 7.22
CA PRO A 150 -8.58 12.35 7.64
C PRO A 150 -9.64 11.96 8.66
N ARG A 151 -10.11 10.70 8.65
CA ARG A 151 -11.14 10.20 9.56
C ARG A 151 -10.67 10.13 11.01
N HIS A 152 -9.36 10.19 11.23
CA HIS A 152 -8.72 10.18 12.53
C HIS A 152 -7.93 11.48 12.82
N GLY A 153 -8.28 12.57 12.14
CA GLY A 153 -7.64 13.88 12.32
C GLY A 153 -6.32 14.06 11.56
N GLY A 154 -6.06 13.22 10.55
CA GLY A 154 -4.83 13.24 9.78
C GLY A 154 -4.56 14.58 9.09
N ASP A 155 -5.58 15.23 8.54
CA ASP A 155 -5.42 16.51 7.84
C ASP A 155 -4.93 17.62 8.78
N GLN A 156 -5.53 17.73 9.98
CA GLN A 156 -5.12 18.73 10.97
C GLN A 156 -3.72 18.42 11.51
N SER A 157 -3.46 17.16 11.85
CA SER A 157 -2.14 16.74 12.37
C SER A 157 -1.05 16.91 11.33
N PHE A 158 -1.36 16.71 10.04
CA PHE A 158 -0.41 16.91 8.95
C PHE A 158 -0.04 18.38 8.77
N ALA A 159 -1.02 19.29 8.82
CA ALA A 159 -0.76 20.73 8.77
C ALA A 159 0.16 21.18 9.92
N VAL A 160 -0.13 20.75 11.15
CA VAL A 160 0.72 21.04 12.33
C VAL A 160 2.12 20.44 12.18
N LEU A 161 2.23 19.25 11.58
CA LEU A 161 3.52 18.63 11.31
C LEU A 161 4.35 19.48 10.34
N GLU A 162 3.76 19.94 9.24
CA GLU A 162 4.45 20.79 8.25
C GLU A 162 4.80 22.18 8.81
N GLU A 163 3.97 22.76 9.67
CA GLU A 163 4.33 23.99 10.40
C GLU A 163 5.59 23.80 11.26
N ARG A 164 5.73 22.63 11.89
CA ARG A 164 6.85 22.31 12.77
C ARG A 164 8.13 21.97 12.01
N VAL A 165 8.04 21.21 10.92
CA VAL A 165 9.21 20.61 10.23
C VAL A 165 9.44 21.15 8.82
N GLY A 166 8.58 22.05 8.36
CA GLY A 166 8.51 22.48 6.97
C GLY A 166 7.70 21.52 6.09
N VAL A 167 7.38 22.00 4.89
CA VAL A 167 6.70 21.21 3.86
C VAL A 167 7.51 19.98 3.53
N LEU A 168 6.88 18.81 3.53
CA LEU A 168 7.58 17.58 3.24
C LEU A 168 8.00 17.50 1.76
N PRO A 169 9.17 16.91 1.45
CA PRO A 169 9.58 16.70 0.06
C PRO A 169 8.56 15.90 -0.75
N GLY A 170 8.15 16.43 -1.89
CA GLY A 170 7.27 15.72 -2.83
C GLY A 170 7.91 14.42 -3.34
N THR A 171 7.13 13.35 -3.39
CA THR A 171 7.54 12.00 -3.81
C THR A 171 6.33 11.25 -4.38
N VAL A 172 6.45 9.95 -4.66
CA VAL A 172 5.33 9.12 -5.10
C VAL A 172 4.24 9.06 -4.03
N MET A 173 3.00 9.32 -4.44
CA MET A 173 1.85 9.42 -3.56
C MET A 173 0.68 8.60 -4.09
N GLN A 174 -0.14 8.10 -3.17
CA GLN A 174 -1.32 7.30 -3.50
C GLN A 174 -2.51 7.78 -2.69
N ALA A 175 -3.60 8.15 -3.37
CA ALA A 175 -4.88 8.40 -2.73
C ALA A 175 -5.49 7.07 -2.26
N THR A 176 -6.00 7.04 -1.04
CA THR A 176 -6.71 5.88 -0.50
C THR A 176 -8.20 5.96 -0.82
N GLY A 177 -8.89 4.82 -0.88
CA GLY A 177 -10.34 4.83 -1.10
C GLY A 177 -11.16 5.41 0.07
N GLY A 178 -10.53 5.62 1.23
CA GLY A 178 -11.12 6.27 2.41
C GLY A 178 -11.01 7.79 2.42
N GLY A 179 -10.36 8.40 1.41
CA GLY A 179 -10.11 9.84 1.35
C GLY A 179 -8.76 10.27 1.91
N GLY A 180 -7.95 9.33 2.42
CA GLY A 180 -6.59 9.60 2.90
C GLY A 180 -5.53 9.58 1.82
N LEU A 181 -4.27 9.75 2.25
CA LEU A 181 -3.10 9.86 1.38
C LEU A 181 -1.94 9.03 1.93
N HIS A 182 -1.31 8.23 1.08
CA HIS A 182 0.01 7.67 1.35
C HIS A 182 1.07 8.53 0.67
N ILE A 183 2.14 8.87 1.39
CA ILE A 183 3.35 9.50 0.86
C ILE A 183 4.52 8.52 1.08
N LEU A 184 5.12 8.02 -0.01
CA LEU A 184 6.12 6.96 0.07
C LEU A 184 7.54 7.52 -0.11
N TYR A 185 8.42 7.15 0.81
CA TYR A 185 9.83 7.49 0.78
C TYR A 185 10.69 6.22 0.78
N ARG A 186 11.95 6.37 0.38
CA ARG A 186 12.97 5.36 0.66
C ARG A 186 13.23 5.30 2.17
N THR A 187 13.25 4.09 2.71
CA THR A 187 13.52 3.85 4.13
C THR A 187 14.89 4.42 4.53
N PRO A 188 15.02 5.00 5.74
CA PRO A 188 16.29 5.46 6.27
C PRO A 188 17.13 4.33 6.91
N ASN A 189 16.65 3.08 6.92
CA ASN A 189 17.30 1.93 7.56
C ASN A 189 17.58 2.11 9.06
N VAL A 190 16.72 2.87 9.75
CA VAL A 190 16.74 3.05 11.21
C VAL A 190 15.34 2.80 11.77
N PRO A 191 15.21 2.51 13.07
CA PRO A 191 13.90 2.43 13.70
C PRO A 191 13.08 3.70 13.48
N LEU A 192 11.84 3.53 13.04
CA LEU A 192 10.88 4.60 12.84
C LEU A 192 9.76 4.51 13.87
N PRO A 193 9.16 5.66 14.26
CA PRO A 193 8.00 5.65 15.15
C PRO A 193 6.83 4.96 14.44
N GLY A 194 5.85 4.45 15.19
CA GLY A 194 4.63 3.88 14.59
C GLY A 194 3.63 4.94 14.13
N THR A 195 3.62 6.09 14.79
CA THR A 195 2.74 7.23 14.51
C THR A 195 3.47 8.55 14.77
N LEU A 196 3.10 9.60 14.05
CA LEU A 196 3.59 10.97 14.25
C LEU A 196 2.53 11.91 14.86
N GLY A 197 1.33 11.40 15.12
CA GLY A 197 0.18 12.14 15.62
C GLY A 197 -1.15 11.50 15.20
N PRO A 198 -2.30 12.02 15.68
CA PRO A 198 -3.62 11.52 15.32
C PRO A 198 -3.80 11.42 13.79
N GLY A 199 -4.13 10.22 13.31
CA GLY A 199 -4.33 9.97 11.88
C GLY A 199 -3.05 10.06 11.02
N LEU A 200 -1.86 10.11 11.62
CA LEU A 200 -0.56 10.06 10.94
C LEU A 200 0.19 8.79 11.34
N ASP A 201 -0.01 7.73 10.57
CA ASP A 201 0.69 6.46 10.77
C ASP A 201 1.96 6.40 9.92
N VAL A 202 3.01 5.78 10.47
CA VAL A 202 4.21 5.46 9.72
C VAL A 202 4.24 3.97 9.44
N LYS A 203 4.12 3.59 8.17
CA LYS A 203 4.21 2.20 7.73
C LYS A 203 5.65 1.91 7.27
N HIS A 204 6.37 1.15 8.10
CA HIS A 204 7.68 0.60 7.77
C HIS A 204 7.73 -0.91 8.08
N ASN A 205 7.37 -1.30 9.31
CA ASN A 205 7.28 -2.70 9.75
C ASN A 205 5.93 -3.38 9.39
N GLY A 206 5.21 -2.81 8.43
CA GLY A 206 3.92 -3.31 8.00
C GLY A 206 3.81 -3.27 6.47
N TYR A 207 2.59 -3.19 5.97
CA TYR A 207 2.31 -3.15 4.55
C TYR A 207 1.29 -2.06 4.22
N ILE A 208 1.24 -1.69 2.95
CA ILE A 208 0.18 -0.88 2.37
C ILE A 208 -0.57 -1.68 1.31
N LEU A 209 -1.77 -1.24 0.95
CA LEU A 209 -2.43 -1.69 -0.28
C LEU A 209 -1.99 -0.81 -1.44
N LEU A 210 -1.69 -1.42 -2.59
CA LEU A 210 -1.32 -0.72 -3.82
C LEU A 210 -2.53 -0.48 -4.72
N ALA A 211 -2.51 0.60 -5.49
CA ALA A 211 -3.50 0.80 -6.55
C ALA A 211 -3.42 -0.37 -7.57
N PRO A 212 -4.55 -0.86 -8.12
CA PRO A 212 -5.90 -0.34 -8.02
C PRO A 212 -6.78 -1.08 -6.98
N SER A 213 -6.20 -1.57 -5.88
CA SER A 213 -6.93 -2.26 -4.79
C SER A 213 -8.20 -1.53 -4.35
N VAL A 214 -9.16 -2.28 -3.83
CA VAL A 214 -10.46 -1.79 -3.37
C VAL A 214 -10.42 -1.57 -1.85
N HIS A 215 -10.77 -0.36 -1.43
CA HIS A 215 -10.95 0.00 -0.04
C HIS A 215 -12.31 -0.52 0.48
N SER A 216 -12.48 -0.63 1.80
CA SER A 216 -13.73 -1.07 2.44
C SER A 216 -14.93 -0.15 2.16
N SER A 217 -14.69 1.06 1.65
CA SER A 217 -15.73 1.98 1.16
C SER A 217 -16.21 1.65 -0.24
N GLY A 218 -15.62 0.66 -0.93
CA GLY A 218 -15.84 0.35 -2.34
C GLY A 218 -15.01 1.19 -3.32
N ASN A 219 -14.41 2.29 -2.86
CA ASN A 219 -13.53 3.12 -3.68
C ASN A 219 -12.15 2.47 -3.90
N ARG A 220 -11.51 2.78 -5.02
CA ARG A 220 -10.17 2.28 -5.35
C ARG A 220 -9.06 3.19 -4.87
N TYR A 221 -7.97 2.57 -4.47
CA TYR A 221 -6.69 3.25 -4.36
C TYR A 221 -6.19 3.70 -5.75
N ARG A 222 -5.53 4.87 -5.82
CA ARG A 222 -5.01 5.44 -7.07
C ARG A 222 -3.68 6.15 -6.84
N TRP A 223 -2.71 5.95 -7.73
CA TRP A 223 -1.51 6.78 -7.75
C TRP A 223 -1.87 8.22 -8.16
N SER A 224 -1.19 9.18 -7.56
CA SER A 224 -1.30 10.59 -7.91
C SER A 224 -0.70 10.89 -9.30
N GLY A 225 -0.95 12.08 -9.82
CA GLY A 225 -0.44 12.49 -11.14
C GLY A 225 -1.18 11.79 -12.28
N ASP A 226 -0.43 11.19 -13.21
CA ASP A 226 -0.98 10.49 -14.38
C ASP A 226 -1.39 9.02 -14.08
N GLY A 227 -1.33 8.60 -12.82
CA GLY A 227 -1.74 7.27 -12.37
C GLY A 227 -0.68 6.19 -12.51
N ARG A 228 0.53 6.51 -12.97
CA ARG A 228 1.66 5.56 -13.00
C ARG A 228 2.34 5.46 -11.63
N PHE A 229 2.92 4.29 -11.36
CA PHE A 229 3.77 4.12 -10.17
C PHE A 229 5.22 4.49 -10.49
N LEU A 230 5.87 5.15 -9.53
CA LEU A 230 7.31 5.44 -9.53
C LEU A 230 7.92 4.84 -8.27
N HIS A 231 9.12 4.28 -8.37
CA HIS A 231 9.84 3.89 -7.16
C HIS A 231 10.15 5.15 -6.33
N PRO A 232 9.97 5.11 -5.00
CA PRO A 232 10.28 6.25 -4.15
C PRO A 232 11.81 6.42 -4.05
N GLU A 233 12.34 7.41 -4.76
CA GLU A 233 13.77 7.76 -4.71
C GLU A 233 14.09 8.76 -3.58
N VAL A 234 13.10 9.56 -3.19
CA VAL A 234 13.23 10.55 -2.13
C VAL A 234 13.38 9.85 -0.79
N ARG A 235 14.44 10.16 -0.06
CA ARG A 235 14.70 9.61 1.28
C ARG A 235 13.68 10.11 2.29
N TRP A 236 13.40 9.27 3.29
CA TRP A 236 12.59 9.66 4.44
C TRP A 236 13.12 10.98 5.05
N PRO A 237 12.25 11.97 5.30
CA PRO A 237 12.71 13.27 5.79
C PRO A 237 13.34 13.14 7.18
N ALA A 238 14.57 13.63 7.33
CA ALA A 238 15.34 13.47 8.57
C ALA A 238 14.64 14.09 9.79
N ALA A 239 13.88 15.18 9.59
CA ALA A 239 13.09 15.83 10.63
C ALA A 239 11.95 14.97 11.19
N LEU A 240 11.58 13.88 10.51
CA LEU A 240 10.58 12.90 10.98
C LEU A 240 11.22 11.69 11.64
N THR A 241 12.55 11.59 11.64
CA THR A 241 13.28 10.53 12.35
C THR A 241 13.48 10.98 13.80
N PRO A 242 13.10 10.18 14.80
CA PRO A 242 13.34 10.52 16.20
C PRO A 242 14.83 10.75 16.42
N HIS A 243 15.20 11.85 17.09
CA HIS A 243 16.54 11.99 17.60
C HIS A 243 16.77 10.91 18.65
N GLN A 244 17.75 10.03 18.44
CA GLN A 244 18.22 9.17 19.52
C GLN A 244 18.72 10.11 20.63
N ARG A 245 18.00 10.16 21.75
CA ARG A 245 18.58 10.73 22.97
C ARG A 245 19.72 9.80 23.31
N SER A 246 20.97 10.27 23.18
CA SER A 246 22.10 9.58 23.77
C SER A 246 21.74 9.30 25.22
N ALA A 247 21.73 8.04 25.63
CA ALA A 247 21.63 7.69 27.04
C ALA A 247 22.81 8.35 27.75
N ALA A 248 22.49 9.34 28.58
CA ALA A 248 23.42 9.91 29.54
C ALA A 248 23.46 9.03 30.78
#